data_AF-A0AAV4JZ51-F1
#
_entry.id   AF-A0AAV4JZ51-F1
#
_cell.length_a   1.000
_cell.length_b   1.000
_cell.length_c   1.000
_cell.angle_alpha   90.00
_cell.angle_beta   90.00
_cell.angle_gamma   90.00
#
_symmetry.space_group_name_H-M   'P 1'
#
loop_
_entity.id
_entity.type
_entity.pdbx_description
1 polymer ?
#
loop_
_entity_poly.entity_id
_entity_poly.type
_entity_poly.pdbx_seq_one_letter_code
_entity_poly.pdbx_strand_id
1 'polypeptide(L)'
;MDFFMNRTLWDFEFQSNVAYLHPSFTFDELVNTSCVLLNDRCFCATRLGSSSRHVPPSPNQARYELYVSFDFEGRSYFARYNSFRILGEKENYKLLVDGFNGNVKDQLNHHNGMEFSTKDRDNDLRADDNCASKYHSAWWHNDCHVVNLNGVWASTDFGRGINWASITTFRKSATNVEMKIRKLFTQGKQLKLSNPENDLTRLVAITTTEAAAVLVSVVVVVVVVVVVIVVVAVVAVVVVVVVLVEVVIIVVVVWW
;
A
#
# COMPACT_ATOMS: atom_id res chain seq x y z
N MET A 1 2.48 10.86 -2.64
CA MET A 1 3.52 10.78 -3.68
C MET A 1 2.77 10.86 -4.99
N ASP A 2 2.64 12.07 -5.51
CA ASP A 2 2.01 12.35 -6.79
C ASP A 2 3.09 12.37 -7.87
N PHE A 3 2.80 11.80 -9.03
CA PHE A 3 3.67 11.85 -10.20
C PHE A 3 2.86 12.32 -11.41
N PHE A 4 3.36 13.35 -12.07
CA PHE A 4 2.94 13.79 -13.41
C PHE A 4 3.90 13.20 -14.44
N MET A 5 3.45 12.98 -15.69
CA MET A 5 4.29 13.10 -16.90
C MET A 5 3.47 13.16 -18.20
N ASN A 6 4.05 13.85 -19.20
CA ASN A 6 3.59 14.07 -20.58
C ASN A 6 4.70 13.59 -21.55
N ARG A 7 4.30 12.89 -22.63
CA ARG A 7 4.93 12.59 -23.97
C ARG A 7 6.48 12.49 -24.08
N THR A 8 7.09 11.53 -24.79
CA THR A 8 6.85 11.00 -26.14
C THR A 8 7.76 9.77 -26.41
N LEU A 9 7.29 8.83 -27.24
CA LEU A 9 8.04 7.88 -28.10
C LEU A 9 8.87 6.75 -27.44
N TRP A 10 8.31 5.54 -27.57
CA TRP A 10 8.91 4.23 -27.82
C TRP A 10 10.40 4.03 -27.47
N ASP A 11 10.64 3.58 -26.24
CA ASP A 11 11.58 2.51 -25.93
C ASP A 11 11.05 1.76 -24.70
N PHE A 12 11.16 0.43 -24.72
CA PHE A 12 10.82 -0.43 -23.59
C PHE A 12 11.87 -0.22 -22.48
N GLU A 13 11.67 0.80 -21.66
CA GLU A 13 12.35 0.96 -20.37
C GLU A 13 11.34 1.51 -19.34
N PHE A 14 11.38 0.92 -18.15
CA PHE A 14 10.44 1.14 -17.03
C PHE A 14 10.37 2.63 -16.61
N GLN A 15 9.53 3.42 -17.28
CA GLN A 15 9.17 4.78 -16.85
C GLN A 15 7.74 5.15 -17.28
N SER A 16 6.74 4.70 -16.54
CA SER A 16 5.50 5.44 -16.22
C SER A 16 4.52 4.50 -15.51
N ASN A 17 4.00 4.92 -14.35
CA ASN A 17 3.01 4.15 -13.58
C ASN A 17 1.61 4.33 -14.18
N VAL A 18 1.37 3.81 -15.38
CA VAL A 18 0.05 3.80 -16.02
C VAL A 18 -0.20 2.40 -16.58
N ALA A 19 -0.87 1.54 -15.79
CA ALA A 19 -1.44 0.33 -16.37
C ALA A 19 -2.61 0.72 -17.24
N TYR A 20 -2.53 0.30 -18.48
CA TYR A 20 -3.70 -0.03 -19.26
C TYR A 20 -3.99 -1.51 -19.03
N LEU A 21 -5.23 -1.85 -18.66
CA LEU A 21 -5.71 -3.21 -18.88
C LEU A 21 -5.72 -3.41 -20.39
N HIS A 22 -4.77 -4.17 -20.91
CA HIS A 22 -4.76 -4.52 -22.32
C HIS A 22 -6.09 -5.22 -22.66
N PRO A 23 -6.79 -4.85 -23.75
CA PRO A 23 -8.10 -5.40 -24.11
C PRO A 23 -8.08 -6.90 -24.47
N SER A 24 -6.94 -7.56 -24.33
CA SER A 24 -6.76 -9.00 -24.55
C SER A 24 -6.60 -9.82 -23.27
N PHE A 25 -6.61 -9.21 -22.08
CA PHE A 25 -6.53 -9.99 -20.85
C PHE A 25 -7.84 -10.69 -20.54
N THR A 26 -7.76 -12.01 -20.42
CA THR A 26 -8.86 -12.89 -19.97
C THR A 26 -9.08 -12.74 -18.46
N PHE A 27 -10.28 -13.09 -17.99
CA PHE A 27 -10.61 -13.17 -16.58
C PHE A 27 -9.59 -14.03 -15.83
N ASP A 28 -9.18 -15.16 -16.42
CA ASP A 28 -8.17 -16.05 -15.84
C ASP A 28 -6.78 -15.40 -15.75
N GLU A 29 -6.38 -14.53 -16.68
CA GLU A 29 -5.12 -13.77 -16.58
C GLU A 29 -5.19 -12.65 -15.53
N LEU A 30 -6.37 -12.05 -15.35
CA LEU A 30 -6.64 -11.04 -14.31
C LEU A 30 -6.71 -11.68 -12.91
N VAL A 31 -7.16 -12.93 -12.80
CA VAL A 31 -7.39 -13.61 -11.52
C VAL A 31 -6.25 -14.56 -11.12
N ASN A 32 -5.51 -15.18 -12.04
CA ASN A 32 -4.34 -16.02 -11.70
C ASN A 32 -3.18 -15.21 -11.11
N THR A 33 -3.17 -13.90 -11.30
CA THR A 33 -2.27 -12.99 -10.55
C THR A 33 -2.80 -12.67 -9.15
N SER A 34 -3.88 -13.33 -8.73
CA SER A 34 -4.61 -13.19 -7.46
C SER A 34 -5.26 -11.82 -7.25
N CYS A 35 -5.32 -10.96 -8.28
CA CYS A 35 -5.32 -9.51 -8.10
C CYS A 35 -6.03 -8.68 -9.19
N VAL A 36 -6.89 -7.73 -8.83
CA VAL A 36 -7.40 -6.70 -9.76
C VAL A 36 -6.26 -5.74 -10.13
N LEU A 37 -5.92 -5.64 -11.41
CA LEU A 37 -4.88 -4.72 -11.89
C LEU A 37 -5.40 -3.28 -11.91
N LEU A 38 -4.82 -2.42 -11.08
CA LEU A 38 -4.99 -0.96 -11.11
C LEU A 38 -3.61 -0.31 -11.12
N ASN A 39 -3.27 0.46 -12.16
CA ASN A 39 -1.99 1.17 -12.31
C ASN A 39 -0.73 0.31 -12.03
N ASP A 40 -0.55 -0.75 -12.83
CA ASP A 40 0.56 -1.73 -12.86
C ASP A 40 0.77 -2.47 -11.54
N ARG A 41 -0.23 -2.40 -10.66
CA ARG A 41 -0.24 -3.12 -9.39
C ARG A 41 -1.39 -4.09 -9.36
N CYS A 42 -1.01 -5.33 -9.18
CA CYS A 42 -1.89 -6.42 -8.83
C CYS A 42 -2.46 -6.14 -7.42
N PHE A 43 -3.77 -5.84 -7.30
CA PHE A 43 -4.46 -5.74 -6.01
C PHE A 43 -5.14 -7.04 -5.63
N CYS A 44 -4.51 -7.79 -4.74
CA CYS A 44 -5.03 -9.10 -4.42
C CYS A 44 -6.22 -8.98 -3.51
N ALA A 45 -7.32 -9.66 -3.87
CA ALA A 45 -8.47 -9.85 -3.02
C ALA A 45 -8.15 -10.73 -1.79
N THR A 46 -6.87 -10.90 -1.44
CA THR A 46 -6.43 -11.59 -0.24
C THR A 46 -6.89 -10.79 0.97
N ARG A 47 -8.08 -11.17 1.44
CA ARG A 47 -8.66 -10.87 2.74
C ARG A 47 -9.15 -9.43 2.96
N LEU A 48 -9.87 -8.86 2.00
CA LEU A 48 -10.93 -7.90 2.35
C LEU A 48 -12.17 -8.67 2.86
N GLY A 49 -12.03 -9.32 4.02
CA GLY A 49 -13.09 -9.98 4.81
C GLY A 49 -14.17 -10.71 4.02
N SER A 50 -13.99 -12.02 3.78
CA SER A 50 -15.09 -12.88 3.36
C SER A 50 -16.14 -12.96 4.47
N SER A 51 -17.22 -12.19 4.35
CA SER A 51 -18.48 -12.54 5.01
C SER A 51 -19.61 -11.94 4.22
N SER A 52 -20.19 -12.78 3.37
CA SER A 52 -21.44 -12.58 2.67
C SER A 52 -22.58 -12.33 3.67
N ARG A 53 -23.56 -11.52 3.24
CA ARG A 53 -24.75 -10.97 3.94
C ARG A 53 -24.56 -9.55 4.46
N HIS A 54 -25.65 -8.78 4.41
CA HIS A 54 -25.82 -7.38 4.84
C HIS A 54 -25.42 -7.15 6.32
N VAL A 55 -24.15 -7.33 6.65
CA VAL A 55 -23.59 -7.04 7.96
C VAL A 55 -22.96 -5.67 7.88
N PRO A 56 -23.42 -4.67 8.66
CA PRO A 56 -22.73 -3.39 8.76
C PRO A 56 -21.27 -3.64 9.13
N PRO A 57 -20.30 -2.92 8.55
CA PRO A 57 -18.89 -3.17 8.78
C PRO A 57 -18.61 -3.17 10.29
N SER A 58 -17.93 -4.21 10.78
CA SER A 58 -17.57 -4.28 12.19
C SER A 58 -16.71 -3.05 12.57
N PRO A 59 -16.76 -2.57 13.82
CA PRO A 59 -15.95 -1.41 14.24
C PRO A 59 -14.45 -1.57 13.98
N ASN A 60 -13.99 -2.82 13.85
CA ASN A 60 -12.60 -3.21 13.64
C ASN A 60 -12.26 -3.54 12.18
N GLN A 61 -13.23 -3.43 11.26
CA GLN A 61 -12.97 -3.66 9.84
C GLN A 61 -12.32 -2.42 9.21
N ALA A 62 -11.20 -2.65 8.52
CA ALA A 62 -10.55 -1.61 7.73
C ALA A 62 -11.53 -1.07 6.70
N ARG A 63 -11.80 0.24 6.77
CA ARG A 63 -12.53 0.95 5.73
C ARG A 63 -11.53 1.44 4.70
N TYR A 64 -11.94 1.49 3.44
CA TYR A 64 -11.12 2.01 2.38
C TYR A 64 -11.87 3.13 1.69
N GLU A 65 -11.10 4.12 1.28
CA GLU A 65 -11.53 5.20 0.43
C GLU A 65 -10.98 4.98 -0.97
N LEU A 66 -11.81 5.25 -1.97
CA LEU A 66 -11.40 5.34 -3.37
C LEU A 66 -11.33 6.81 -3.76
N TYR A 67 -10.21 7.20 -4.36
CA TYR A 67 -10.03 8.49 -5.01
C TYR A 67 -9.75 8.27 -6.50
N VAL A 68 -10.62 8.77 -7.35
CA VAL A 68 -10.48 8.77 -8.80
C VAL A 68 -10.13 10.19 -9.23
N SER A 69 -9.10 10.35 -10.05
CA SER A 69 -8.78 11.61 -10.72
C SER A 69 -8.56 11.40 -12.21
N PHE A 70 -8.95 12.38 -13.02
CA PHE A 70 -8.73 12.32 -14.46
C PHE A 70 -8.62 13.72 -15.07
N ASP A 71 -7.87 13.82 -16.16
CA ASP A 71 -7.67 15.07 -16.89
C ASP A 71 -8.41 15.01 -18.22
N PHE A 72 -9.14 16.09 -18.53
CA PHE A 72 -9.89 16.22 -19.76
C PHE A 72 -9.91 17.69 -20.22
N GLU A 73 -9.52 17.93 -21.49
CA GLU A 73 -9.50 19.26 -22.12
C GLU A 73 -8.79 20.34 -21.26
N GLY A 74 -7.65 19.97 -20.65
CA GLY A 74 -6.83 20.87 -19.84
C GLY A 74 -7.39 21.17 -18.45
N ARG A 75 -8.42 20.42 -18.01
CA ARG A 75 -8.99 20.52 -16.65
C ARG A 75 -8.88 19.19 -15.92
N SER A 76 -8.65 19.26 -14.61
CA SER A 76 -8.59 18.11 -13.72
C SER A 76 -9.89 17.92 -12.95
N TYR A 77 -10.32 16.66 -12.89
CA TYR A 77 -11.55 16.23 -12.24
C TYR A 77 -11.25 15.15 -11.20
N PHE A 78 -12.07 15.06 -10.17
CA PHE A 78 -11.96 14.02 -9.17
C PHE A 78 -13.31 13.58 -8.58
N ALA A 79 -13.35 12.32 -8.19
CA ALA A 79 -14.43 11.70 -7.44
C ALA A 79 -13.82 10.89 -6.29
N ARG A 80 -14.39 11.03 -5.09
CA ARG A 80 -13.93 10.37 -3.88
C ARG A 80 -15.10 9.63 -3.24
N TYR A 81 -14.85 8.41 -2.77
CA TYR A 81 -15.82 7.56 -2.09
C TYR A 81 -15.24 7.13 -0.75
N ASN A 82 -15.82 7.59 0.36
CA ASN A 82 -15.31 7.30 1.70
C ASN A 82 -15.54 5.85 2.16
N SER A 83 -16.29 5.07 1.39
CA SER A 83 -16.44 3.63 1.58
C SER A 83 -16.31 2.94 0.23
N PHE A 84 -15.23 2.19 0.05
CA PHE A 84 -14.94 1.40 -1.13
C PHE A 84 -14.60 -0.03 -0.73
N ARG A 85 -15.24 -1.01 -1.39
CA ARG A 85 -14.94 -2.43 -1.26
C ARG A 85 -15.12 -3.13 -2.60
N ILE A 86 -14.30 -4.15 -2.81
CA ILE A 86 -14.48 -5.16 -3.85
C ILE A 86 -14.70 -6.48 -3.12
N LEU A 87 -15.75 -7.21 -3.47
CA LEU A 87 -16.03 -8.52 -2.87
C LEU A 87 -15.12 -9.62 -3.42
N GLY A 88 -15.24 -10.82 -2.88
CA GLY A 88 -14.43 -11.95 -3.32
C GLY A 88 -14.82 -12.46 -4.71
N GLU A 89 -14.03 -13.41 -5.20
CA GLU A 89 -14.25 -14.09 -6.48
C GLU A 89 -15.61 -14.81 -6.54
N LYS A 90 -16.09 -15.37 -5.41
CA LYS A 90 -17.41 -16.02 -5.32
C LYS A 90 -18.57 -15.06 -5.57
N GLU A 91 -18.34 -13.78 -5.32
CA GLU A 91 -19.25 -12.69 -5.59
C GLU A 91 -18.85 -11.90 -6.84
N ASN A 92 -18.06 -12.51 -7.74
CA ASN A 92 -17.64 -11.94 -9.03
C ASN A 92 -17.01 -10.55 -8.90
N TYR A 93 -16.23 -10.34 -7.83
CA TYR A 93 -15.55 -9.07 -7.55
C TYR A 93 -16.49 -7.86 -7.52
N LYS A 94 -17.72 -8.04 -7.02
CA LYS A 94 -18.73 -6.99 -6.90
C LYS A 94 -18.20 -5.68 -6.30
N LEU A 95 -18.48 -4.56 -6.98
CA LEU A 95 -18.12 -3.22 -6.50
C LEU A 95 -19.12 -2.76 -5.45
N LEU A 96 -18.61 -2.20 -4.34
CA LEU A 96 -19.41 -1.49 -3.35
C LEU A 96 -18.77 -0.14 -3.07
N VAL A 97 -19.49 0.93 -3.39
CA VAL A 97 -19.07 2.33 -3.18
C VAL A 97 -20.13 3.13 -2.45
N ASP A 98 -19.71 4.02 -1.55
CA ASP A 98 -20.58 4.95 -0.83
C ASP A 98 -19.79 6.16 -0.31
N GLY A 99 -20.49 7.22 0.10
CA GLY A 99 -19.92 8.44 0.65
C GLY A 99 -19.22 9.29 -0.42
N PHE A 100 -19.90 9.50 -1.54
CA PHE A 100 -19.42 10.31 -2.67
C PHE A 100 -19.12 11.76 -2.25
N ASN A 101 -17.99 12.27 -2.74
CA ASN A 101 -17.63 13.68 -2.75
C ASN A 101 -16.74 13.96 -3.97
N GLY A 102 -16.91 15.07 -4.66
CA GLY A 102 -16.13 15.34 -5.86
C GLY A 102 -16.55 16.62 -6.58
N ASN A 103 -15.83 16.96 -7.64
CA ASN A 103 -16.18 18.06 -8.54
C ASN A 103 -16.85 17.58 -9.84
N VAL A 104 -17.36 16.34 -9.85
CA VAL A 104 -18.10 15.70 -10.95
C VAL A 104 -19.45 15.20 -10.46
N LYS A 105 -20.30 14.69 -11.36
CA LYS A 105 -21.52 13.96 -10.96
C LYS A 105 -21.14 12.57 -10.45
N ASP A 106 -21.85 12.06 -9.45
CA ASP A 106 -21.70 10.70 -8.94
C ASP A 106 -22.24 9.67 -9.96
N GLN A 107 -21.41 9.38 -10.96
CA GLN A 107 -21.74 8.41 -12.00
C GLN A 107 -21.19 7.02 -11.68
N LEU A 108 -20.24 6.87 -10.75
CA LEU A 108 -19.79 5.54 -10.33
C LEU A 108 -20.88 4.82 -9.53
N ASN A 109 -21.83 5.55 -8.93
CA ASN A 109 -22.99 4.93 -8.30
C ASN A 109 -23.84 4.06 -9.27
N HIS A 110 -23.83 4.34 -10.58
CA HIS A 110 -24.45 3.46 -11.58
C HIS A 110 -23.83 2.05 -11.62
N HIS A 111 -22.57 1.95 -11.21
CA HIS A 111 -21.79 0.72 -11.15
C HIS A 111 -21.79 0.08 -9.75
N ASN A 112 -22.41 0.74 -8.76
CA ASN A 112 -22.46 0.25 -7.39
C ASN A 112 -23.31 -1.03 -7.31
N GLY A 113 -22.77 -2.07 -6.71
CA GLY A 113 -23.39 -3.39 -6.61
C GLY A 113 -23.25 -4.26 -7.86
N MET A 114 -22.62 -3.76 -8.92
CA MET A 114 -22.40 -4.53 -10.15
C MET A 114 -21.21 -5.48 -10.01
N GLU A 115 -21.29 -6.59 -10.73
CA GLU A 115 -20.26 -7.62 -10.79
C GLU A 115 -19.25 -7.27 -11.89
N PHE A 116 -18.03 -7.78 -11.77
CA PHE A 116 -16.96 -7.44 -12.70
C PHE A 116 -17.09 -8.29 -13.96
N SER A 117 -17.22 -7.63 -15.12
CA SER A 117 -17.33 -8.29 -16.43
C SER A 117 -16.06 -8.10 -17.24
N THR A 118 -15.72 -9.13 -17.99
CA THR A 118 -14.61 -9.17 -18.96
C THR A 118 -15.13 -9.71 -20.29
N LYS A 119 -14.31 -9.63 -21.34
CA LYS A 119 -14.67 -10.14 -22.67
C LYS A 119 -15.05 -11.64 -22.65
N ASP A 120 -14.45 -12.41 -21.77
CA ASP A 120 -14.61 -13.85 -21.60
C ASP A 120 -15.56 -14.25 -20.46
N ARG A 121 -15.90 -13.32 -19.56
CA ARG A 121 -16.84 -13.55 -18.46
C ARG A 121 -17.86 -12.42 -18.36
N ASP A 122 -19.06 -12.70 -18.85
CA ASP A 122 -20.17 -11.77 -18.83
C ASP A 122 -20.96 -11.86 -17.52
N ASN A 123 -20.85 -10.83 -16.68
CA ASN A 123 -21.64 -10.66 -15.46
C ASN A 123 -22.42 -9.32 -15.48
N ASP A 124 -22.62 -8.72 -16.66
CA ASP A 124 -23.34 -7.46 -16.77
C ASP A 124 -24.86 -7.68 -16.81
N LEU A 125 -25.66 -6.59 -16.78
CA LEU A 125 -27.12 -6.70 -16.73
C LEU A 125 -27.79 -6.70 -18.11
N ARG A 126 -27.00 -6.76 -19.20
CA ARG A 126 -27.49 -6.63 -20.56
C ARG A 126 -27.67 -8.03 -21.18
N ALA A 127 -28.92 -8.48 -21.25
CA ALA A 127 -29.26 -9.88 -21.57
C ALA A 127 -28.72 -10.42 -22.92
N ASP A 128 -28.54 -9.57 -23.94
CA ASP A 128 -28.21 -10.00 -25.31
C ASP A 128 -26.89 -9.40 -25.83
N ASP A 129 -26.02 -8.89 -24.96
CA ASP A 129 -24.81 -8.17 -25.37
C ASP A 129 -23.78 -8.22 -24.25
N ASN A 130 -22.50 -8.42 -24.58
CA ASN A 130 -21.42 -8.37 -23.59
C ASN A 130 -20.77 -6.98 -23.65
N CYS A 131 -21.04 -6.16 -22.64
CA CYS A 131 -20.55 -4.78 -22.58
C CYS A 131 -19.02 -4.71 -22.59
N ALA A 132 -18.36 -5.64 -21.91
CA ALA A 132 -16.90 -5.68 -21.87
C ALA A 132 -16.31 -5.98 -23.26
N SER A 133 -16.93 -6.88 -24.02
CA SER A 133 -16.54 -7.16 -25.41
C SER A 133 -16.86 -5.99 -26.35
N LYS A 134 -17.98 -5.30 -26.16
CA LYS A 134 -18.43 -4.21 -27.03
C LYS A 134 -17.61 -2.93 -26.86
N TYR A 135 -17.33 -2.58 -25.60
CA TYR A 135 -16.63 -1.35 -25.22
C TYR A 135 -15.14 -1.55 -24.95
N HIS A 136 -14.64 -2.78 -25.13
CA HIS A 136 -13.23 -3.14 -25.05
C HIS A 136 -12.62 -2.76 -23.69
N SER A 137 -13.37 -3.00 -22.62
CA SER A 137 -12.94 -2.71 -21.25
C SER A 137 -13.43 -3.77 -20.28
N ALA A 138 -12.63 -4.06 -19.27
CA ALA A 138 -13.06 -4.86 -18.13
C ALA A 138 -13.53 -3.92 -17.02
N TRP A 139 -14.78 -4.03 -16.60
CA TRP A 139 -15.40 -3.09 -15.68
C TRP A 139 -16.59 -3.70 -14.93
N TRP A 140 -17.05 -3.02 -13.89
CA TRP A 140 -18.31 -3.31 -13.20
C TRP A 140 -19.50 -2.84 -14.03
N HIS A 141 -19.74 -3.51 -15.17
CA HIS A 141 -20.76 -3.11 -16.12
C HIS A 141 -22.19 -3.35 -15.58
N ASN A 142 -23.09 -2.39 -15.83
CA ASN A 142 -24.52 -2.48 -15.55
C ASN A 142 -25.25 -2.74 -16.88
N ASP A 143 -26.18 -1.88 -17.34
CA ASP A 143 -26.49 -1.70 -18.76
C ASP A 143 -25.32 -0.97 -19.43
N CYS A 144 -24.20 -1.68 -19.46
CA CYS A 144 -22.86 -1.23 -19.83
C CYS A 144 -22.26 -0.18 -18.91
N HIS A 145 -22.16 1.09 -19.32
CA HIS A 145 -21.43 2.05 -18.52
C HIS A 145 -21.83 3.51 -18.72
N VAL A 146 -21.64 4.27 -17.65
CA VAL A 146 -21.56 5.74 -17.66
C VAL A 146 -20.16 6.23 -17.25
N VAL A 147 -19.38 5.36 -16.61
CA VAL A 147 -17.95 5.55 -16.34
C VAL A 147 -17.20 4.34 -16.89
N ASN A 148 -16.18 4.57 -17.72
CA ASN A 148 -15.32 3.54 -18.29
C ASN A 148 -13.86 3.97 -18.15
N LEU A 149 -13.26 3.76 -16.97
CA LEU A 149 -11.89 4.20 -16.73
C LEU A 149 -10.85 3.26 -17.35
N ASN A 150 -11.25 2.01 -17.60
CA ASN A 150 -10.45 0.99 -18.27
C ASN A 150 -10.71 0.95 -19.80
N GLY A 151 -11.22 2.04 -20.36
CA GLY A 151 -11.44 2.18 -21.79
C GLY A 151 -10.14 2.30 -22.58
N VAL A 152 -10.24 2.11 -23.88
CA VAL A 152 -9.15 2.26 -24.85
C VAL A 152 -8.66 3.71 -24.85
N TRP A 153 -7.35 3.89 -24.61
CA TRP A 153 -6.73 5.20 -24.58
C TRP A 153 -6.99 6.01 -25.86
N ALA A 154 -7.33 7.28 -25.69
CA ALA A 154 -7.55 8.23 -26.79
C ALA A 154 -8.61 7.81 -27.83
N SER A 155 -9.41 6.76 -27.54
CA SER A 155 -10.45 6.32 -28.45
C SER A 155 -11.59 7.34 -28.54
N THR A 156 -12.04 7.57 -29.77
CA THR A 156 -13.19 8.44 -30.10
C THR A 156 -14.43 7.62 -30.49
N ASP A 157 -14.29 6.29 -30.56
CA ASP A 157 -15.40 5.37 -30.74
C ASP A 157 -16.37 5.49 -29.56
N PHE A 158 -17.66 5.39 -29.85
CA PHE A 158 -18.70 5.57 -28.85
C PHE A 158 -18.53 4.58 -27.69
N GLY A 159 -18.28 5.10 -26.49
CA GLY A 159 -18.16 4.35 -25.23
C GLY A 159 -16.83 3.60 -25.05
N ARG A 160 -15.95 3.55 -26.06
CA ARG A 160 -14.70 2.79 -25.97
C ARG A 160 -13.56 3.57 -25.33
N GLY A 161 -13.66 4.89 -25.22
CA GLY A 161 -12.63 5.72 -24.61
C GLY A 161 -12.62 5.65 -23.08
N ILE A 162 -11.64 6.32 -22.48
CA ILE A 162 -11.67 6.59 -21.03
C ILE A 162 -12.77 7.60 -20.76
N ASN A 163 -13.90 7.13 -20.23
CA ASN A 163 -15.11 7.94 -20.15
C ASN A 163 -15.54 8.22 -18.71
N TRP A 164 -15.95 9.45 -18.49
CA TRP A 164 -16.84 9.87 -17.41
C TRP A 164 -17.95 10.67 -18.06
N ALA A 165 -19.11 10.06 -18.30
CA ALA A 165 -20.09 10.55 -19.28
C ALA A 165 -20.53 12.01 -19.08
N SER A 166 -20.59 12.50 -17.84
CA SER A 166 -20.93 13.90 -17.55
C SER A 166 -19.86 14.91 -17.95
N ILE A 167 -18.62 14.48 -18.14
CA ILE A 167 -17.47 15.31 -18.50
C ILE A 167 -17.00 15.02 -19.92
N THR A 168 -16.66 13.76 -20.21
CA THR A 168 -16.07 13.35 -21.50
C THR A 168 -17.12 13.04 -22.56
N THR A 169 -18.40 12.93 -22.19
CA THR A 169 -19.42 12.23 -22.99
C THR A 169 -19.01 10.78 -23.28
N PHE A 170 -19.50 10.19 -24.37
CA PHE A 170 -19.10 8.86 -24.84
C PHE A 170 -18.23 8.91 -26.09
N ARG A 171 -17.90 10.09 -26.62
CA ARG A 171 -17.15 10.23 -27.90
C ARG A 171 -15.76 10.82 -27.74
N LYS A 172 -15.38 11.18 -26.52
CA LYS A 172 -14.06 11.71 -26.20
C LYS A 172 -13.49 10.93 -25.02
N SER A 173 -12.17 10.81 -25.00
CA SER A 173 -11.44 10.13 -23.94
C SER A 173 -10.77 11.15 -23.02
N ALA A 174 -10.73 10.87 -21.72
CA ALA A 174 -9.78 11.53 -20.83
C ALA A 174 -8.33 11.26 -21.28
N THR A 175 -7.45 12.21 -20.99
CA THR A 175 -6.01 12.17 -21.34
C THR A 175 -5.13 11.73 -20.18
N ASN A 176 -5.71 11.46 -19.01
CA ASN A 176 -5.05 10.85 -17.87
C ASN A 176 -6.15 10.34 -16.93
N VAL A 177 -5.91 9.23 -16.24
CA VAL A 177 -6.81 8.69 -15.23
C VAL A 177 -6.02 7.96 -14.15
N GLU A 178 -6.41 8.12 -12.90
CA GLU A 178 -5.83 7.43 -11.76
C GLU A 178 -6.92 6.98 -10.80
N MET A 179 -6.79 5.75 -10.29
CA MET A 179 -7.55 5.24 -9.15
C MET A 179 -6.59 4.98 -8.00
N LYS A 180 -6.77 5.70 -6.89
CA LYS A 180 -5.97 5.60 -5.67
C LYS A 180 -6.85 5.10 -4.53
N ILE A 181 -6.34 4.15 -3.75
CA ILE A 181 -7.05 3.60 -2.60
C ILE A 181 -6.31 4.00 -1.32
N ARG A 182 -7.05 4.43 -0.30
CA ARG A 182 -6.50 4.79 1.01
C ARG A 182 -7.25 4.06 2.12
N LYS A 183 -6.52 3.40 3.01
CA LYS A 183 -7.10 2.83 4.23
C LYS A 183 -7.54 3.96 5.16
N LEU A 184 -8.81 3.94 5.54
CA LEU A 184 -9.37 4.79 6.58
C LEU A 184 -9.29 4.05 7.90
N PHE A 185 -8.65 4.68 8.88
CA PHE A 185 -8.66 4.20 10.24
C PHE A 185 -9.97 4.64 10.89
N THR A 186 -10.85 3.68 11.16
CA THR A 186 -11.97 3.92 12.07
C THR A 186 -11.36 4.39 13.39
N GLN A 187 -11.69 5.60 13.86
CA GLN A 187 -11.33 6.05 15.20
C GLN A 187 -12.10 5.20 16.23
N GLY A 188 -11.64 3.96 16.41
CA GLY A 188 -12.20 2.93 17.25
C GLY A 188 -11.36 2.64 18.48
N LYS A 189 -10.62 3.65 18.95
CA LYS A 189 -10.33 3.94 20.36
C LYS A 189 -9.72 5.34 20.33
N GLN A 190 -10.49 6.38 20.68
CA GLN A 190 -9.87 7.20 21.71
C GLN A 190 -9.59 6.20 22.82
N LEU A 191 -8.33 5.93 23.10
CA LEU A 191 -8.00 5.57 24.47
C LEU A 191 -8.68 6.66 25.28
N LYS A 192 -9.84 6.35 25.89
CA LYS A 192 -10.26 7.08 27.07
C LYS A 192 -9.02 6.99 27.92
N LEU A 193 -8.30 8.10 28.01
CA LEU A 193 -7.13 8.20 28.85
C LEU A 193 -7.68 7.88 30.23
N SER A 194 -7.51 6.64 30.67
CA SER A 194 -7.97 6.21 31.97
C SER A 194 -7.03 6.88 32.95
N ASN A 195 -7.43 8.08 33.37
CA ASN A 195 -6.68 8.95 34.25
C ASN A 195 -5.33 9.43 33.66
N PRO A 196 -5.15 10.72 33.31
CA PRO A 196 -3.88 11.26 32.80
C PRO A 196 -2.68 11.02 33.74
N GLU A 197 -2.93 10.91 35.05
CA GLU A 197 -1.88 10.69 36.05
C GLU A 197 -1.27 9.28 35.99
N ASN A 198 -2.05 8.27 35.62
CA ASN A 198 -1.60 6.88 35.53
C ASN A 198 -0.79 6.60 34.25
N ASP A 199 -0.97 7.42 33.22
CA ASP A 199 -0.28 7.28 31.93
C ASP A 199 1.08 7.98 31.93
N LEU A 200 1.19 9.14 32.61
CA LEU A 200 2.49 9.76 32.88
C LEU A 200 3.37 8.85 33.73
N THR A 201 2.83 8.21 34.77
CA THR A 201 3.60 7.23 35.56
C THR A 201 3.97 5.99 34.75
N ARG A 202 3.15 5.54 33.80
CA ARG A 202 3.48 4.43 32.90
C ARG A 202 4.52 4.81 31.84
N LEU A 203 4.43 5.98 31.25
CA LEU A 203 5.42 6.51 30.31
C LEU A 203 6.75 6.76 31.01
N VAL A 204 6.73 7.32 32.22
CA VAL A 204 7.92 7.47 33.07
C VAL A 204 8.46 6.10 33.50
N ALA A 205 7.62 5.11 33.79
CA ALA A 205 8.07 3.75 34.08
C ALA A 205 8.74 3.08 32.86
N ILE A 206 8.20 3.26 31.66
CA ILE A 206 8.80 2.73 30.42
C ILE A 206 10.13 3.41 30.13
N THR A 207 10.20 4.75 30.17
CA THR A 207 11.46 5.49 29.93
C THR A 207 12.51 5.22 31.01
N THR A 208 12.11 5.01 32.26
CA THR A 208 13.04 4.63 33.34
C THR A 208 13.54 3.19 33.21
N THR A 209 12.73 2.25 32.71
CA THR A 209 13.20 0.89 32.43
C THR A 209 14.20 0.85 31.27
N GLU A 210 13.97 1.62 30.21
CA GLU A 210 14.92 1.74 29.10
C GLU A 210 16.21 2.43 29.54
N ALA A 211 16.13 3.52 30.31
CA ALA A 211 17.29 4.22 30.86
C ALA A 211 18.10 3.34 31.83
N ALA A 212 17.43 2.53 32.68
CA ALA A 212 18.10 1.59 33.57
C ALA A 212 18.81 0.47 32.79
N ALA A 213 18.21 -0.06 31.72
CA ALA A 213 18.83 -1.06 30.86
C ALA A 213 20.08 -0.50 30.13
N VAL A 214 20.03 0.76 29.70
CA VAL A 214 21.19 1.47 29.12
C VAL A 214 22.28 1.68 30.18
N LEU A 215 21.92 2.13 31.39
CA LEU A 215 22.89 2.31 32.48
C LEU A 215 23.56 0.99 32.89
N VAL A 216 22.80 -0.11 32.99
CA VAL A 216 23.36 -1.44 33.29
C VAL A 216 24.34 -1.85 32.19
N SER A 217 23.98 -1.65 30.93
CA SER A 217 24.86 -1.96 29.80
C SER A 217 26.16 -1.15 29.84
N VAL A 218 26.08 0.16 30.13
CA VAL A 218 27.24 1.04 30.26
C VAL A 218 28.12 0.64 31.44
N VAL A 219 27.54 0.36 32.61
CA VAL A 219 28.28 -0.06 33.82
C VAL A 219 29.00 -1.39 33.58
N VAL A 220 28.34 -2.36 32.94
CA VAL A 220 28.97 -3.64 32.58
C VAL A 220 30.17 -3.42 31.65
N VAL A 221 30.03 -2.57 30.62
CA VAL A 221 31.14 -2.24 29.71
C VAL A 221 32.29 -1.57 30.48
N VAL A 222 32.00 -0.60 31.35
CA VAL A 222 33.02 0.10 32.15
C VAL A 222 33.76 -0.88 33.07
N VAL A 223 33.04 -1.76 33.77
CA VAL A 223 33.63 -2.77 34.66
C VAL A 223 34.52 -3.72 33.87
N VAL A 224 34.08 -4.20 32.71
CA VAL A 224 34.88 -5.07 31.84
C VAL A 224 36.16 -4.36 31.39
N VAL A 225 36.06 -3.10 30.94
CA VAL A 225 37.23 -2.31 30.52
C VAL A 225 38.21 -2.11 31.68
N VAL A 226 37.74 -1.78 32.87
CA VAL A 226 38.59 -1.62 34.06
C VAL A 226 39.28 -2.93 34.43
N VAL A 227 38.55 -4.06 34.43
CA VAL A 227 39.12 -5.38 34.70
C VAL A 227 40.20 -5.73 33.68
N VAL A 228 39.96 -5.48 32.39
CA VAL A 228 40.96 -5.71 31.33
C VAL A 228 42.20 -4.85 31.55
N ILE A 229 42.04 -3.56 31.87
CA ILE A 229 43.18 -2.67 32.16
C ILE A 229 44.00 -3.17 33.34
N VAL A 230 43.35 -3.57 34.44
CA VAL A 230 44.04 -4.10 35.63
C VAL A 230 44.78 -5.39 35.30
N VAL A 231 44.15 -6.32 34.57
CA VAL A 231 44.78 -7.57 34.15
C VAL A 231 46.01 -7.30 33.28
N VAL A 232 45.90 -6.40 32.30
CA VAL A 232 47.02 -6.01 31.43
C VAL A 232 48.16 -5.40 32.25
N ALA A 233 47.86 -4.52 33.20
CA ALA A 233 48.86 -3.91 34.08
C ALA A 233 49.57 -4.95 34.96
N VAL A 234 48.82 -5.89 35.56
CA VAL A 234 49.40 -6.97 36.37
C VAL A 234 50.30 -7.87 35.53
N VAL A 235 49.86 -8.27 34.33
CA VAL A 235 50.67 -9.06 33.41
C VAL A 235 51.96 -8.32 33.04
N ALA A 236 51.89 -7.03 32.74
CA ALA A 236 53.07 -6.22 32.44
C ALA A 236 54.07 -6.19 33.61
N VAL A 237 53.60 -6.02 34.84
CA VAL A 237 54.47 -6.04 36.04
C VAL A 237 55.12 -7.41 36.21
N VAL A 238 54.35 -8.50 36.05
CA VAL A 238 54.90 -9.86 36.15
C VAL A 238 55.98 -10.10 35.10
N VAL A 239 55.75 -9.68 33.85
CA VAL A 239 56.76 -9.79 32.77
C VAL A 239 58.03 -9.01 33.13
N VAL A 240 57.91 -7.78 33.62
CA VAL A 240 59.07 -6.97 34.03
C VAL A 240 59.84 -7.66 35.15
N VAL A 241 59.16 -8.21 36.17
CA VAL A 241 59.81 -8.93 37.27
C VAL A 241 60.53 -10.17 36.78
N VAL A 242 59.92 -10.96 35.90
CA VAL A 242 60.55 -12.16 35.32
C VAL A 242 61.81 -11.78 34.55
N VAL A 243 61.74 -10.76 33.69
CA VAL A 243 62.91 -10.27 32.92
C VAL A 243 64.01 -9.78 33.85
N LEU A 244 63.68 -9.05 34.92
CA LEU A 244 64.68 -8.60 35.89
C LEU A 244 65.35 -9.76 36.62
N VAL A 245 64.58 -10.78 37.01
CA VAL A 245 65.12 -11.99 37.65
C VAL A 245 66.04 -12.73 36.69
N GLU A 246 65.66 -12.90 35.42
CA GLU A 246 66.50 -13.52 34.39
C GLU A 246 67.81 -12.74 34.20
N VAL A 247 67.75 -11.40 34.11
CA VAL A 247 68.94 -10.55 33.99
C VAL A 247 69.86 -10.69 35.20
N VAL A 248 69.31 -10.69 36.42
CA VAL A 248 70.10 -10.88 37.65
C VAL A 248 70.76 -12.26 37.66
N ILE A 249 70.04 -13.32 37.29
CA ILE A 249 70.61 -14.67 37.18
C ILE A 249 71.75 -14.70 36.17
N ILE A 250 71.58 -14.11 34.99
CA ILE A 250 72.61 -14.03 33.95
C ILE A 250 73.86 -13.29 34.48
N VAL A 251 73.69 -12.15 35.16
CA VAL A 251 74.81 -11.39 35.73
C VAL A 251 75.52 -12.19 36.82
N VAL A 252 74.80 -12.90 37.70
CA VAL A 252 75.45 -13.71 38.74
C VAL A 252 76.23 -14.89 38.16
N VAL A 253 75.69 -15.56 37.13
CA VAL A 253 76.33 -16.71 36.47
C VAL A 253 77.53 -16.32 35.61
N VAL A 254 77.53 -15.14 35.00
CA VAL A 254 78.67 -14.67 34.16
C VAL A 254 79.86 -14.17 35.00
N TRP A 255 79.64 -13.80 36.26
CA TRP A 255 80.66 -13.23 37.15
C TRP A 255 81.20 -14.21 38.21
N TRP A 256 80.87 -15.50 38.10
CA TRP A 256 81.43 -16.62 38.88
C TRP A 256 82.12 -17.61 37.94
#